data_AF-A0A224YRL4-F1
#
_entry.id   AF-A0A224YRL4-F1
#
_cell.length_a   1.000
_cell.length_b   1.000
_cell.length_c   1.000
_cell.angle_alpha   90.00
_cell.angle_beta   90.00
_cell.angle_gamma   90.00
#
_symmetry.space_group_name_H-M   'P 1'
#
loop_
_entity.id
_entity.type
_entity.pdbx_description
1 polymer ?
#
loop_
_entity_poly.entity_id
_entity_poly.type
_entity_poly.pdbx_seq_one_letter_code
_entity_poly.pdbx_strand_id
1 'polypeptide(L)'
;MKRLTSEDLNFRGGGGLQKRCTTGWFRSESPSMSSGDSRRPNKDIANWEWQTTKYLVITAWKWYLLHPVLARLTACVAPSLMPVFYVTYSSLFVTFNFGWEVTLLFLGQHAVFYLTASLRNAALCYVVAAAIHLQKFYLPLDPYDYMYPKYGHMPYGAAFVAFHWNVLRGLSFSVDCVRSEQRRNTGDNNRRWPPYWKTLGYLMYMPMLYLGPPQVYDDFVAQSEKPKPSCTPREVTIAVARILRCGAHFLLMEIMAHFFYSSAMAEWAWMGERLDYASLLGYALSLEFNYYVCYLFTYGFAGALAKAEGMDIPGTAPCIARLHRCSQFWRYFD
;
A
#
# COMPACT_ATOMS: atom_id res chain seq x y z
N MET A 1 -21.80 -35.87 -31.99
CA MET A 1 -20.63 -36.58 -32.54
C MET A 1 -20.39 -36.11 -33.97
N LYS A 2 -19.51 -35.11 -34.14
CA LYS A 2 -18.84 -34.74 -35.40
C LYS A 2 -17.61 -33.92 -35.02
N ARG A 3 -16.43 -34.50 -35.26
CA ARG A 3 -15.12 -33.86 -35.13
C ARG A 3 -14.99 -32.82 -36.22
N LEU A 4 -14.52 -31.62 -35.88
CA LEU A 4 -13.99 -30.66 -36.83
C LEU A 4 -12.49 -30.54 -36.57
N THR A 5 -11.73 -30.81 -37.62
CA THR A 5 -10.28 -30.82 -37.69
C THR A 5 -9.72 -29.42 -37.89
N SER A 6 -8.52 -29.22 -37.36
CA SER A 6 -7.67 -28.05 -37.47
C SER A 6 -7.20 -27.88 -38.93
N GLU A 7 -7.93 -27.13 -39.77
CA GLU A 7 -7.37 -26.62 -41.03
C GLU A 7 -8.10 -25.45 -41.69
N ASP A 8 -9.21 -24.95 -41.15
CA ASP A 8 -9.92 -23.81 -41.72
C ASP A 8 -9.88 -22.60 -40.79
N LEU A 9 -8.96 -21.67 -41.06
CA LEU A 9 -9.13 -20.20 -40.98
C LEU A 9 -7.77 -19.51 -41.19
N ASN A 10 -7.31 -19.53 -42.44
CA ASN A 10 -6.16 -18.76 -42.90
C ASN A 10 -6.70 -17.48 -43.57
N PHE A 11 -6.80 -16.38 -42.83
CA PHE A 11 -7.05 -15.05 -43.40
C PHE A 11 -5.81 -14.18 -43.25
N ARG A 12 -5.11 -13.98 -44.37
CA ARG A 12 -4.11 -12.92 -44.56
C ARG A 12 -4.83 -11.57 -44.59
N GLY A 13 -4.42 -10.63 -43.73
CA GLY A 13 -4.82 -9.23 -43.83
C GLY A 13 -4.22 -8.36 -42.73
N GLY A 14 -3.40 -7.38 -43.11
CA GLY A 14 -3.18 -6.17 -42.29
C GLY A 14 -2.21 -6.29 -41.12
N GLY A 15 -0.92 -6.48 -41.40
CA GLY A 15 0.13 -6.19 -40.43
C GLY A 15 0.17 -4.70 -40.12
N GLY A 16 -0.04 -4.35 -38.85
CA GLY A 16 0.31 -3.03 -38.32
C GLY A 16 -0.87 -2.23 -37.77
N LEU A 17 -1.46 -2.65 -36.65
CA LEU A 17 -1.99 -1.71 -35.64
C LEU A 17 -2.37 -2.34 -34.28
N GLN A 18 -1.94 -3.57 -33.97
CA GLN A 18 -2.40 -4.29 -32.76
C GLN A 18 -1.27 -4.73 -31.81
N LYS A 19 -0.16 -3.97 -31.79
CA LYS A 19 0.97 -4.19 -30.87
C LYS A 19 1.20 -3.06 -29.86
N ARG A 20 0.28 -2.09 -29.73
CA ARG A 20 0.54 -0.86 -28.96
C ARG A 20 -0.33 -0.64 -27.71
N CYS A 21 -1.06 -1.64 -27.21
CA CYS A 21 -1.99 -1.42 -26.10
C CYS A 21 -1.89 -2.34 -24.86
N THR A 22 -0.98 -3.30 -24.74
CA THR A 22 -1.01 -4.22 -23.57
C THR A 22 0.32 -4.69 -22.98
N THR A 23 1.48 -4.12 -23.32
CA THR A 23 2.77 -4.72 -22.90
C THR A 23 3.86 -3.74 -22.43
N GLY A 24 3.50 -2.49 -22.09
CA GLY A 24 4.47 -1.49 -21.61
C GLY A 24 4.94 -1.66 -20.15
N TRP A 25 4.16 -2.35 -19.31
CA TRP A 25 4.42 -2.42 -17.85
C TRP A 25 5.05 -3.74 -17.38
N PHE A 26 5.11 -4.76 -18.26
CA PHE A 26 5.58 -6.12 -17.95
C PHE A 26 6.91 -6.48 -18.62
N ARG A 27 7.72 -5.49 -19.00
CA ARG A 27 9.11 -5.76 -19.39
C ARG A 27 10.02 -5.34 -18.24
N SER A 28 10.16 -6.23 -17.25
CA SER A 28 11.35 -6.23 -16.42
C SER A 28 12.52 -6.62 -17.34
N GLU A 29 13.20 -5.63 -17.92
CA GLU A 29 14.59 -5.88 -18.27
C GLU A 29 15.31 -6.06 -16.94
N SER A 30 15.50 -7.32 -16.56
CA SER A 30 16.39 -7.69 -15.45
C SER A 30 17.70 -6.94 -15.68
N PRO A 31 18.21 -6.15 -14.72
CA PRO A 31 19.48 -5.47 -14.92
C PRO A 31 20.52 -6.54 -15.25
N SER A 32 21.20 -6.38 -16.38
CA SER A 32 22.28 -7.25 -16.81
C SER A 32 23.22 -7.45 -15.63
N MET A 33 23.33 -8.69 -15.16
CA MET A 33 24.26 -9.10 -14.12
C MET A 33 25.65 -8.60 -14.50
N SER A 34 26.14 -7.57 -13.81
CA SER A 34 27.58 -7.31 -13.77
C SER A 34 28.21 -8.53 -13.10
N SER A 35 29.06 -9.21 -13.85
CA SER A 35 29.77 -10.42 -13.48
C SER A 35 30.80 -10.11 -12.38
N GLY A 36 30.36 -9.96 -11.13
CA GLY A 36 31.26 -9.50 -10.08
C GLY A 36 30.85 -9.67 -8.62
N ASP A 37 29.83 -10.45 -8.26
CA ASP A 37 29.55 -10.77 -6.84
C ASP A 37 28.92 -12.16 -6.66
N SER A 38 29.74 -13.21 -6.70
CA SER A 38 29.34 -14.62 -6.58
C SER A 38 29.15 -15.10 -5.13
N ARG A 39 28.79 -14.22 -4.19
CA ARG A 39 28.64 -14.55 -2.75
C ARG A 39 27.31 -14.14 -2.12
N ARG A 40 26.27 -13.87 -2.91
CA ARG A 40 24.91 -13.75 -2.37
C ARG A 40 24.20 -15.09 -2.52
N PRO A 41 23.58 -15.65 -1.46
CA PRO A 41 22.78 -16.85 -1.60
C PRO A 41 21.72 -16.62 -2.67
N ASN A 42 21.52 -17.60 -3.56
CA ASN A 42 20.38 -17.60 -4.48
C ASN A 42 19.11 -17.41 -3.62
N LYS A 43 18.30 -16.41 -3.95
CA LYS A 43 17.05 -16.08 -3.29
C LYS A 43 16.12 -15.46 -4.31
N ASP A 44 14.83 -15.70 -4.17
CA ASP A 44 13.79 -15.04 -4.95
C ASP A 44 13.79 -13.52 -4.72
N ILE A 45 14.06 -12.79 -5.80
CA ILE A 45 14.00 -11.34 -5.88
C ILE A 45 12.94 -10.84 -6.87
N ALA A 46 12.16 -11.74 -7.47
CA ALA A 46 11.12 -11.41 -8.45
C ALA A 46 9.87 -10.82 -7.80
N ASN A 47 9.64 -11.08 -6.50
CA ASN A 47 8.57 -10.41 -5.75
C ASN A 47 8.90 -8.92 -5.54
N TRP A 48 8.53 -8.08 -6.50
CA TRP A 48 8.80 -6.64 -6.48
C TRP A 48 8.19 -5.93 -5.25
N GLU A 49 7.00 -6.34 -4.83
CA GLU A 49 6.27 -5.75 -3.70
C GLU A 49 7.03 -6.01 -2.40
N TRP A 50 7.47 -7.26 -2.20
CA TRP A 50 8.28 -7.63 -1.05
C TRP A 50 9.65 -6.96 -1.08
N GLN A 51 10.33 -6.87 -2.23
CA GLN A 51 11.62 -6.19 -2.31
C GLN A 51 11.50 -4.69 -1.97
N THR A 52 10.44 -4.04 -2.43
CA THR A 52 10.15 -2.63 -2.11
C THR A 52 9.88 -2.45 -0.62
N THR A 53 9.02 -3.31 -0.06
CA THR A 53 8.69 -3.31 1.38
C THR A 53 9.92 -3.54 2.23
N LYS A 54 10.70 -4.58 1.91
CA LYS A 54 11.95 -4.92 2.58
C LYS A 54 12.92 -3.75 2.56
N TYR A 55 13.13 -3.15 1.38
CA TYR A 55 14.00 -1.99 1.23
C TYR A 55 13.57 -0.89 2.17
N LEU A 56 12.31 -0.45 2.11
CA LEU A 56 11.81 0.67 2.90
C LEU A 56 11.88 0.40 4.41
N VAL A 57 11.49 -0.79 4.85
CA VAL A 57 11.55 -1.14 6.28
C VAL A 57 12.98 -1.17 6.78
N ILE A 58 13.93 -1.73 6.02
CA ILE A 58 15.33 -1.80 6.42
C ILE A 58 16.00 -0.41 6.40
N THR A 59 15.73 0.42 5.40
CA THR A 59 16.36 1.75 5.31
C THR A 59 15.72 2.75 6.28
N ALA A 60 14.41 2.66 6.48
CA ALA A 60 13.64 3.62 7.27
C ALA A 60 13.20 3.08 8.65
N TRP A 61 13.74 1.95 9.14
CA TRP A 61 13.31 1.32 10.40
C TRP A 61 13.29 2.30 11.59
N LYS A 62 14.26 3.21 11.66
CA LYS A 62 14.33 4.25 12.71
C LYS A 62 13.08 5.13 12.70
N TRP A 63 12.60 5.52 11.52
CA TRP A 63 11.39 6.31 11.38
C TRP A 63 10.17 5.55 11.89
N TYR A 64 10.05 4.27 11.57
CA TYR A 64 8.94 3.43 12.02
C TYR A 64 8.93 3.27 13.54
N LEU A 65 10.09 3.06 14.18
CA LEU A 65 10.17 2.88 15.63
C LEU A 65 10.04 4.20 16.42
N LEU A 66 10.56 5.30 15.88
CA LEU A 66 10.46 6.61 16.53
C LEU A 66 9.05 7.19 16.45
N HIS A 67 8.29 6.90 15.39
CA HIS A 67 6.94 7.45 15.19
C HIS A 67 6.03 7.24 16.41
N PRO A 68 5.77 6.01 16.89
CA PRO A 68 4.88 5.81 18.02
C PRO A 68 5.44 6.42 19.32
N VAL A 69 6.75 6.44 19.53
CA VAL A 69 7.36 7.05 20.72
C VAL A 69 7.10 8.57 20.75
N LEU A 70 7.35 9.25 19.63
CA LEU A 70 7.17 10.71 19.52
C LEU A 70 5.70 11.10 19.46
N ALA A 71 4.84 10.29 18.84
CA ALA A 71 3.39 10.47 18.87
C ALA A 71 2.86 10.42 20.31
N ARG A 72 3.32 9.44 21.09
CA ARG A 72 2.94 9.26 22.50
C ARG A 72 3.44 10.42 23.36
N LEU A 73 4.69 10.83 23.18
CA LEU A 73 5.25 12.00 23.87
C LEU A 73 4.43 13.27 23.57
N THR A 74 4.14 13.51 22.29
CA THR A 74 3.40 14.69 21.87
C THR A 74 1.95 14.63 22.37
N ALA A 75 1.33 13.46 22.46
CA ALA A 75 -0.01 13.31 23.02
C ALA A 75 -0.04 13.58 24.53
N CYS A 76 1.04 13.29 25.25
CA CYS A 76 1.18 13.61 26.68
C CYS A 76 1.46 15.09 26.91
N VAL A 77 2.33 15.72 26.11
CA VAL A 77 2.79 17.10 26.33
C VAL A 77 1.86 18.14 25.70
N ALA A 78 1.41 17.89 24.48
CA ALA A 78 0.62 18.84 23.67
C ALA A 78 -0.39 18.10 22.78
N PRO A 79 -1.45 17.50 23.36
CA PRO A 79 -2.43 16.71 22.61
C PRO A 79 -3.11 17.47 21.46
N SER A 80 -3.24 18.80 21.57
CA SER A 80 -3.79 19.67 20.51
C SER A 80 -2.93 19.70 19.24
N LEU A 81 -1.62 19.41 19.35
CA LEU A 81 -0.69 19.39 18.22
C LEU A 81 -0.60 18.02 17.52
N MET A 82 -1.37 17.01 17.95
CA MET A 82 -1.36 15.68 17.34
C MET A 82 -1.50 15.68 15.82
N PRO A 83 -2.49 16.38 15.24
CA PRO A 83 -2.65 16.41 13.79
C PRO A 83 -1.43 17.04 13.10
N VAL A 84 -0.85 18.08 13.71
CA VAL A 84 0.34 18.76 13.17
C VAL A 84 1.56 17.85 13.24
N PHE A 85 1.71 17.08 14.33
CA PHE A 85 2.77 16.08 14.47
C PHE A 85 2.70 15.04 13.35
N TYR A 86 1.53 14.44 13.10
CA TYR A 86 1.38 13.47 12.02
C TYR A 86 1.79 14.06 10.67
N VAL A 87 1.32 15.26 10.34
CA VAL A 87 1.67 15.91 9.07
C VAL A 87 3.16 16.18 8.98
N THR A 88 3.75 16.78 10.03
CA THR A 88 5.16 17.21 10.02
C THR A 88 6.08 16.00 9.96
N TYR A 89 5.88 15.01 10.83
CA TYR A 89 6.72 13.83 10.90
C TYR A 89 6.64 13.03 9.60
N SER A 90 5.44 12.82 9.07
CA SER A 90 5.26 12.10 7.81
C SER A 90 5.81 12.86 6.61
N SER A 91 5.70 14.18 6.58
CA SER A 91 6.30 14.99 5.51
C SER A 91 7.83 14.90 5.52
N LEU A 92 8.44 14.87 6.70
CA LEU A 92 9.87 14.60 6.84
C LEU A 92 10.21 13.19 6.37
N PHE A 93 9.46 12.18 6.82
CA PHE A 93 9.63 10.79 6.38
C PHE A 93 9.59 10.67 4.85
N VAL A 94 8.57 11.23 4.20
CA VAL A 94 8.44 11.23 2.73
C VAL A 94 9.60 11.96 2.08
N THR A 95 9.96 13.14 2.58
CA THR A 95 11.05 13.94 2.01
C THR A 95 12.38 13.19 2.03
N PHE A 96 12.71 12.54 3.16
CA PHE A 96 13.99 11.85 3.32
C PHE A 96 14.06 10.49 2.63
N ASN A 97 12.92 9.80 2.43
CA ASN A 97 12.91 8.46 1.84
C ASN A 97 12.50 8.45 0.36
N PHE A 98 11.67 9.42 -0.07
CA PHE A 98 11.09 9.48 -1.42
C PHE A 98 11.40 10.79 -2.18
N GLY A 99 11.90 11.82 -1.48
CA GLY A 99 12.18 13.14 -2.07
C GLY A 99 11.13 14.20 -1.72
N TRP A 100 11.55 15.47 -1.74
CA TRP A 100 10.68 16.60 -1.41
C TRP A 100 9.55 16.80 -2.44
N GLU A 101 9.78 16.40 -3.70
CA GLU A 101 8.79 16.47 -4.77
C GLU A 101 7.59 15.57 -4.47
N VAL A 102 7.84 14.38 -3.91
CA VAL A 102 6.78 13.44 -3.50
C VAL A 102 5.99 14.01 -2.32
N THR A 103 6.66 14.70 -1.39
CA THR A 103 5.97 15.41 -0.30
C THR A 103 5.02 16.47 -0.86
N LEU A 104 5.50 17.33 -1.77
CA LEU A 104 4.65 18.33 -2.40
C LEU A 104 3.49 17.71 -3.18
N LEU A 105 3.72 16.59 -3.86
CA LEU A 105 2.68 15.86 -4.57
C LEU A 105 1.59 15.37 -3.60
N PHE A 106 1.95 14.80 -2.45
CA PHE A 106 0.99 14.32 -1.45
C PHE A 106 0.21 15.47 -0.80
N LEU A 107 0.87 16.58 -0.50
CA LEU A 107 0.22 17.80 -0.01
C LEU A 107 -0.73 18.38 -1.08
N GLY A 108 -0.33 18.35 -2.35
CA GLY A 108 -1.15 18.75 -3.48
C GLY A 108 -2.38 17.86 -3.66
N GLN A 109 -2.23 16.53 -3.55
CA GLN A 109 -3.35 15.60 -3.56
C GLN A 109 -4.38 15.95 -2.47
N HIS A 110 -3.91 16.21 -1.23
CA HIS A 110 -4.80 16.64 -0.16
C HIS A 110 -5.54 17.92 -0.52
N ALA A 111 -4.82 18.95 -0.98
CA ALA A 111 -5.40 20.24 -1.33
C ALA A 111 -6.50 20.09 -2.40
N VAL A 112 -6.25 19.27 -3.43
CA VAL A 112 -7.24 18.99 -4.48
C VAL A 112 -8.50 18.32 -3.90
N PHE A 113 -8.37 17.30 -3.06
CA PHE A 113 -9.52 16.66 -2.42
C PHE A 113 -10.24 17.59 -1.43
N TYR A 114 -9.51 18.44 -0.73
CA TYR A 114 -10.08 19.41 0.21
C TYR A 114 -10.91 20.48 -0.51
N LEU A 115 -10.38 21.02 -1.61
CA LEU A 115 -11.11 21.94 -2.49
C LEU A 115 -12.32 21.25 -3.13
N THR A 116 -12.17 20.00 -3.58
CA THR A 116 -13.28 19.27 -4.19
C THR A 116 -14.40 19.00 -3.18
N ALA A 117 -14.06 18.67 -1.94
CA ALA A 117 -15.03 18.50 -0.87
C ALA A 117 -15.79 19.81 -0.57
N SER A 118 -15.11 20.97 -0.62
CA SER A 118 -15.74 22.26 -0.32
C SER A 118 -16.79 22.68 -1.34
N LEU A 119 -16.72 22.12 -2.56
CA LEU A 119 -17.74 22.27 -3.61
C LEU A 119 -19.02 21.47 -3.36
N ARG A 120 -19.07 20.64 -2.30
CA ARG A 120 -20.27 19.93 -1.83
C ARG A 120 -20.90 18.99 -2.87
N ASN A 121 -20.09 18.47 -3.79
CA ASN A 121 -20.54 17.56 -4.84
C ASN A 121 -19.79 16.22 -4.75
N ALA A 122 -20.49 15.16 -4.36
CA ALA A 122 -19.90 13.84 -4.23
C ALA A 122 -19.47 13.25 -5.57
N ALA A 123 -20.22 13.51 -6.66
CA ALA A 123 -19.85 13.06 -8.00
C ALA A 123 -18.51 13.67 -8.44
N LEU A 124 -18.29 14.95 -8.12
CA LEU A 124 -17.03 15.61 -8.41
C LEU A 124 -15.85 14.96 -7.66
N CYS A 125 -16.06 14.52 -6.41
CA CYS A 125 -15.03 13.79 -5.65
C CYS A 125 -14.60 12.50 -6.36
N TYR A 126 -15.55 11.73 -6.90
CA TYR A 126 -15.26 10.53 -7.70
C TYR A 126 -14.57 10.86 -9.03
N VAL A 127 -15.03 11.89 -9.74
CA VAL A 127 -14.43 12.32 -11.01
C VAL A 127 -12.97 12.75 -10.81
N VAL A 128 -12.69 13.53 -9.76
CA VAL A 128 -11.33 13.96 -9.43
C VAL A 128 -10.46 12.78 -9.04
N ALA A 129 -10.95 11.85 -8.20
CA ALA A 129 -10.20 10.63 -7.86
C ALA A 129 -9.88 9.79 -9.11
N ALA A 130 -10.86 9.61 -10.00
CA ALA A 130 -10.69 8.89 -11.26
C ALA A 130 -9.67 9.60 -12.17
N ALA A 131 -9.74 10.93 -12.30
CA ALA A 131 -8.80 11.70 -13.09
C ALA A 131 -7.36 11.55 -12.56
N ILE A 132 -7.15 11.69 -11.25
CA ILE A 132 -5.83 11.51 -10.61
C ILE A 132 -5.33 10.06 -10.79
N HIS A 133 -6.20 9.06 -10.71
CA HIS A 133 -5.82 7.66 -10.91
C HIS A 133 -5.45 7.37 -12.38
N LEU A 134 -6.23 7.89 -13.31
CA LEU A 134 -6.10 7.61 -14.74
C LEU A 134 -5.03 8.45 -15.42
N GLN A 135 -4.54 9.53 -14.80
CA GLN A 135 -3.54 10.43 -15.40
C GLN A 135 -2.31 9.68 -15.91
N LYS A 136 -1.90 8.58 -15.26
CA LYS A 136 -0.74 7.77 -15.64
C LYS A 136 -0.84 7.17 -17.05
N PHE A 137 -2.05 7.01 -17.58
CA PHE A 137 -2.26 6.47 -18.93
C PHE A 137 -2.16 7.54 -20.02
N TYR A 138 -2.20 8.83 -19.65
CA TYR A 138 -2.28 9.95 -20.60
C TYR A 138 -1.14 10.96 -20.43
N LEU A 139 -0.45 10.96 -19.30
CA LEU A 139 0.71 11.82 -19.08
C LEU A 139 1.87 11.38 -19.99
N PRO A 140 2.43 12.30 -20.79
CA PRO A 140 3.57 11.99 -21.65
C PRO A 140 4.88 11.82 -20.85
N LEU A 141 4.91 12.35 -19.61
CA LEU A 141 6.02 12.19 -18.68
C LEU A 141 5.71 11.03 -17.74
N ASP A 142 6.48 9.95 -17.84
CA ASP A 142 6.42 8.86 -16.85
C ASP A 142 7.11 9.30 -15.55
N PRO A 143 6.43 9.34 -14.40
CA PRO A 143 7.06 9.62 -13.11
C PRO A 143 8.24 8.68 -12.80
N TYR A 144 8.24 7.46 -13.37
CA TYR A 144 9.36 6.54 -13.27
C TYR A 144 10.64 7.12 -13.88
N ASP A 145 10.58 7.68 -15.09
CA ASP A 145 11.73 8.22 -15.80
C ASP A 145 12.37 9.40 -15.05
N TYR A 146 11.57 10.15 -14.29
CA TYR A 146 12.06 11.22 -13.43
C TYR A 146 12.65 10.69 -12.10
N MET A 147 11.91 9.83 -11.39
CA MET A 147 12.30 9.41 -10.05
C MET A 147 13.40 8.33 -10.03
N TYR A 148 13.38 7.40 -10.99
CA TYR A 148 14.31 6.26 -11.01
C TYR A 148 15.79 6.70 -11.06
N PRO A 149 16.21 7.63 -11.93
CA PRO A 149 17.61 8.07 -11.97
C PRO A 149 18.05 8.81 -10.69
N LYS A 150 17.12 9.44 -9.98
CA LYS A 150 17.41 10.30 -8.82
C LYS A 150 17.38 9.55 -7.49
N TYR A 151 16.40 8.67 -7.33
CA TYR A 151 16.11 7.98 -6.06
C TYR A 151 16.21 6.46 -6.17
N GLY A 152 16.19 5.91 -7.37
CA GLY A 152 16.22 4.46 -7.62
C GLY A 152 14.83 3.82 -7.65
N HIS A 153 14.82 2.54 -8.08
CA HIS A 153 13.60 1.77 -8.28
C HIS A 153 12.77 1.57 -7.01
N MET A 154 13.40 1.24 -5.87
CA MET A 154 12.67 0.89 -4.65
C MET A 154 11.95 2.10 -4.03
N PRO A 155 12.59 3.28 -3.87
CA PRO A 155 11.87 4.49 -3.44
C PRO A 155 10.72 4.88 -4.36
N TYR A 156 10.91 4.77 -5.69
CA TYR A 156 9.84 5.01 -6.65
C TYR A 156 8.65 4.07 -6.41
N GLY A 157 8.89 2.76 -6.32
CA GLY A 157 7.82 1.77 -6.11
C GLY A 157 7.03 2.05 -4.84
N ALA A 158 7.72 2.41 -3.75
CA ALA A 158 7.08 2.77 -2.49
C ALA A 158 6.25 4.06 -2.59
N ALA A 159 6.80 5.11 -3.22
CA ALA A 159 6.11 6.37 -3.44
C ALA A 159 4.88 6.20 -4.35
N PHE A 160 4.98 5.36 -5.38
CA PHE A 160 3.90 5.05 -6.30
C PHE A 160 2.73 4.35 -5.60
N VAL A 161 3.01 3.35 -4.76
CA VAL A 161 1.98 2.67 -3.95
C VAL A 161 1.33 3.66 -2.97
N ALA A 162 2.14 4.44 -2.24
CA ALA A 162 1.65 5.44 -1.29
C ALA A 162 0.79 6.54 -1.98
N PHE A 163 1.14 6.94 -3.20
CA PHE A 163 0.35 7.87 -4.01
C PHE A 163 -1.07 7.35 -4.27
N HIS A 164 -1.21 6.06 -4.59
CA HIS A 164 -2.51 5.44 -4.86
C HIS A 164 -3.32 5.24 -3.57
N TRP A 165 -2.66 4.88 -2.46
CA TRP A 165 -3.31 4.88 -1.15
C TRP A 165 -3.83 6.26 -0.76
N ASN A 166 -3.10 7.34 -1.09
CA ASN A 166 -3.58 8.70 -0.89
C ASN A 166 -4.79 9.06 -1.76
N VAL A 167 -4.90 8.54 -2.99
CA VAL A 167 -6.12 8.74 -3.79
C VAL A 167 -7.33 8.12 -3.08
N LEU A 168 -7.20 6.90 -2.54
CA LEU A 168 -8.28 6.23 -1.80
C LEU A 168 -8.65 6.98 -0.51
N ARG A 169 -7.65 7.38 0.28
CA ARG A 169 -7.87 8.19 1.49
C ARG A 169 -8.53 9.53 1.14
N GLY A 170 -8.02 10.24 0.14
CA GLY A 170 -8.57 11.51 -0.30
C GLY A 170 -10.02 11.41 -0.77
N LEU A 171 -10.36 10.32 -1.48
CA LEU A 171 -11.73 10.02 -1.87
C LEU A 171 -12.62 9.74 -0.64
N SER A 172 -12.17 8.91 0.30
CA SER A 172 -12.92 8.65 1.55
C SER A 172 -13.21 9.95 2.30
N PHE A 173 -12.19 10.76 2.55
CA PHE A 173 -12.33 12.04 3.24
C PHE A 173 -13.31 12.97 2.52
N SER A 174 -13.14 13.17 1.22
CA SER A 174 -13.93 14.16 0.46
C SER A 174 -15.40 13.75 0.38
N VAL A 175 -15.70 12.47 0.13
CA VAL A 175 -17.07 11.96 0.08
C VAL A 175 -17.75 12.02 1.45
N ASP A 176 -17.04 11.64 2.53
CA ASP A 176 -17.59 11.68 3.89
C ASP A 176 -17.88 13.12 4.33
N CYS A 177 -17.02 14.07 3.96
CA CYS A 177 -17.25 15.50 4.19
C CYS A 177 -18.50 16.02 3.47
N VAL A 178 -18.65 15.73 2.17
CA VAL A 178 -19.84 16.16 1.42
C VAL A 178 -21.12 15.56 2.01
N ARG A 179 -21.11 14.26 2.35
CA ARG A 179 -22.26 13.57 2.93
C ARG A 179 -22.63 14.06 4.33
N SER A 180 -21.65 14.41 5.15
CA SER A 180 -21.90 15.00 6.47
C SER A 180 -22.54 16.39 6.37
N GLU A 181 -22.07 17.24 5.46
CA GLU A 181 -22.69 18.56 5.21
C GLU A 181 -24.10 18.45 4.62
N GLN A 182 -24.36 17.48 3.74
CA GLN A 182 -25.72 17.23 3.22
C GLN A 182 -26.70 16.85 4.35
N ARG A 183 -26.27 16.01 5.30
CA ARG A 183 -27.08 15.64 6.48
C ARG A 183 -27.37 16.82 7.40
N ARG A 184 -26.45 17.78 7.49
CA ARG A 184 -26.66 19.02 8.24
C ARG A 184 -27.78 19.87 7.66
N ASN A 185 -27.83 20.00 6.33
CA ASN A 185 -28.92 20.72 5.67
C ASN A 185 -30.29 20.05 5.88
N THR A 186 -30.34 18.77 6.23
CA THR A 186 -31.56 18.02 6.54
C THR A 186 -31.91 17.95 8.03
N GLY A 187 -31.19 18.67 8.90
CA GLY A 187 -31.54 18.83 10.33
C GLY A 187 -30.52 18.32 11.35
N ASP A 188 -29.38 17.77 10.93
CA ASP A 188 -28.31 17.33 11.85
C ASP A 188 -27.31 18.46 12.15
N ASN A 189 -27.62 19.28 13.16
CA ASN A 189 -26.85 20.49 13.48
C ASN A 189 -25.46 20.26 14.13
N ASN A 190 -25.02 19.01 14.33
CA ASN A 190 -23.93 18.73 15.26
C ASN A 190 -22.51 18.58 14.63
N ARG A 191 -22.37 18.48 13.30
CA ARG A 191 -21.05 18.34 12.63
C ARG A 191 -20.61 19.63 11.94
N ARG A 192 -19.51 20.23 12.43
CA ARG A 192 -18.81 21.38 11.82
C ARG A 192 -17.81 20.90 10.76
N TRP A 193 -17.52 21.75 9.76
CA TRP A 193 -16.45 21.51 8.79
C TRP A 193 -15.14 21.06 9.48
N PRO A 194 -14.49 19.98 9.03
CA PRO A 194 -13.39 19.39 9.77
C PRO A 194 -12.16 20.30 9.77
N PRO A 195 -11.40 20.35 10.89
CA PRO A 195 -10.15 21.10 10.95
C PRO A 195 -9.15 20.62 9.90
N TYR A 196 -8.54 21.56 9.16
CA TYR A 196 -7.61 21.27 8.06
C TYR A 196 -6.47 20.31 8.48
N TRP A 197 -5.82 20.57 9.62
CA TRP A 197 -4.73 19.71 10.08
C TRP A 197 -5.16 18.28 10.39
N LYS A 198 -6.42 18.05 10.81
CA LYS A 198 -6.95 16.70 11.02
C LYS A 198 -7.15 15.96 9.70
N THR A 199 -7.67 16.64 8.68
CA THR A 199 -7.88 16.03 7.36
C THR A 199 -6.56 15.74 6.67
N LEU A 200 -5.58 16.64 6.81
CA LEU A 200 -4.23 16.44 6.27
C LEU A 200 -3.48 15.34 7.03
N GLY A 201 -3.60 15.31 8.36
CA GLY A 201 -3.03 14.26 9.20
C GLY A 201 -3.55 12.87 8.86
N TYR A 202 -4.83 12.74 8.49
CA TYR A 202 -5.40 11.49 7.98
C TYR A 202 -4.73 11.01 6.69
N LEU A 203 -4.59 11.91 5.70
CA LEU A 203 -3.97 11.57 4.43
C LEU A 203 -2.49 11.18 4.63
N MET A 204 -1.79 11.92 5.49
CA MET A 204 -0.36 11.77 5.72
C MET A 204 -0.01 10.76 6.82
N TYR A 205 -0.94 10.04 7.43
CA TYR A 205 -0.65 9.21 8.60
C TYR A 205 0.38 8.10 8.28
N MET A 206 1.61 8.24 8.80
CA MET A 206 2.78 7.46 8.37
C MET A 206 2.61 5.94 8.49
N PRO A 207 2.05 5.37 9.60
CA PRO A 207 1.96 3.92 9.75
C PRO A 207 1.23 3.25 8.59
N MET A 208 0.27 3.95 8.00
CA MET A 208 -0.55 3.46 6.89
C MET A 208 -0.16 4.07 5.55
N LEU A 209 0.85 4.95 5.49
CA LEU A 209 1.15 5.76 4.32
C LEU A 209 1.50 4.88 3.11
N TYR A 210 2.43 3.94 3.31
CA TYR A 210 2.83 2.92 2.34
C TYR A 210 2.34 1.52 2.71
N LEU A 211 2.44 1.15 3.99
CA LEU A 211 2.27 -0.24 4.43
C LEU A 211 0.82 -0.73 4.43
N GLY A 212 -0.19 0.15 4.30
CA GLY A 212 -1.61 -0.19 4.37
C GLY A 212 -2.02 -0.91 5.67
N PRO A 213 -3.26 -1.41 5.81
CA PRO A 213 -4.41 -1.22 4.92
C PRO A 213 -4.98 0.21 4.93
N PRO A 214 -5.77 0.61 3.93
CA PRO A 214 -6.46 1.90 3.97
C PRO A 214 -7.48 1.93 5.11
N GLN A 215 -7.54 3.03 5.84
CA GLN A 215 -8.56 3.28 6.88
C GLN A 215 -9.57 4.30 6.35
N VAL A 216 -10.85 4.15 6.67
CA VAL A 216 -11.88 5.14 6.33
C VAL A 216 -11.72 6.41 7.19
N TYR A 217 -12.04 7.58 6.63
CA TYR A 217 -11.84 8.87 7.29
C TYR A 217 -12.56 8.98 8.64
N ASP A 218 -13.85 8.64 8.70
CA ASP A 218 -14.64 8.73 9.94
C ASP A 218 -14.07 7.85 11.06
N ASP A 219 -13.56 6.65 10.73
CA ASP A 219 -12.89 5.77 11.69
C ASP A 219 -11.58 6.36 12.20
N PHE A 220 -10.77 6.96 11.32
CA PHE A 220 -9.55 7.64 11.71
C PHE A 220 -9.84 8.80 12.67
N VAL A 221 -10.82 9.65 12.35
CA VAL A 221 -11.20 10.77 13.21
C VAL A 221 -11.64 10.26 14.58
N ALA A 222 -12.57 9.30 14.60
CA ALA A 222 -13.09 8.72 15.85
C ALA A 222 -11.98 8.12 16.72
N GLN A 223 -10.98 7.48 16.13
CA GLN A 223 -9.85 6.90 16.86
C GLN A 223 -8.79 7.92 17.26
N SER A 224 -8.56 8.94 16.43
CA SER A 224 -7.60 10.00 16.72
C SER A 224 -7.98 10.79 17.98
N GLU A 225 -9.28 10.89 18.25
CA GLU A 225 -9.87 11.60 19.39
C GLU A 225 -10.00 10.74 20.66
N LYS A 226 -9.82 9.41 20.57
CA LYS A 226 -9.83 8.55 21.75
C LYS A 226 -8.68 8.91 22.70
N PRO A 227 -8.91 8.82 24.02
CA PRO A 227 -7.83 8.89 24.99
C PRO A 227 -6.73 7.91 24.62
N LYS A 228 -5.50 8.40 24.57
CA LYS A 228 -4.36 7.54 24.25
C LYS A 228 -4.12 6.59 25.43
N PRO A 229 -3.63 5.35 25.21
CA PRO A 229 -3.37 4.38 26.28
C PRO A 229 -2.44 4.97 27.36
N SER A 230 -2.31 4.35 28.52
CA SER A 230 -1.29 4.76 29.50
C SER A 230 0.07 4.19 29.12
N CYS A 231 1.17 4.90 29.41
CA CYS A 231 2.54 4.39 29.22
C CYS A 231 2.92 3.39 30.34
N THR A 232 2.06 2.40 30.61
CA THR A 232 2.38 1.37 31.60
C THR A 232 3.39 0.38 31.01
N PRO A 233 4.25 -0.24 31.84
CA PRO A 233 5.19 -1.27 31.37
C PRO A 233 4.49 -2.43 30.64
N ARG A 234 3.26 -2.75 31.03
CA ARG A 234 2.42 -3.76 30.36
C ARG A 234 2.08 -3.36 28.91
N GLU A 235 1.58 -2.14 28.68
CA GLU A 235 1.24 -1.67 27.33
C GLU A 235 2.48 -1.59 26.44
N VAL A 236 3.60 -1.12 26.98
CA VAL A 236 4.88 -1.12 26.27
C VAL A 236 5.30 -2.55 25.89
N THR A 237 5.18 -3.50 26.82
CA THR A 237 5.52 -4.92 26.56
C THR A 237 4.62 -5.51 25.47
N ILE A 238 3.32 -5.18 25.47
CA ILE A 238 2.38 -5.62 24.42
C ILE A 238 2.75 -5.01 23.07
N ALA A 239 3.10 -3.73 23.01
CA ALA A 239 3.54 -3.06 21.78
C ALA A 239 4.82 -3.69 21.21
N VAL A 240 5.83 -3.92 22.07
CA VAL A 240 7.07 -4.60 21.68
C VAL A 240 6.80 -6.02 21.19
N ALA A 241 5.97 -6.79 21.89
CA ALA A 241 5.62 -8.15 21.48
C ALA A 241 4.91 -8.19 20.11
N ARG A 242 4.07 -7.20 19.79
CA ARG A 242 3.44 -7.07 18.48
C ARG A 242 4.46 -6.77 17.39
N ILE A 243 5.41 -5.86 17.64
CA ILE A 243 6.49 -5.55 16.70
C ILE A 243 7.39 -6.78 16.47
N LEU A 244 7.77 -7.49 17.53
CA LEU A 244 8.58 -8.71 17.43
C LEU A 244 7.86 -9.81 16.63
N ARG A 245 6.54 -9.96 16.80
CA ARG A 245 5.73 -10.87 15.98
C ARG A 245 5.78 -10.49 14.50
N CYS A 246 5.74 -9.20 14.17
CA CYS A 246 5.92 -8.75 12.79
C CYS A 246 7.33 -9.07 12.28
N GLY A 247 8.36 -8.93 13.12
CA GLY A 247 9.71 -9.39 12.81
C GLY A 247 9.77 -10.89 12.48
N ALA A 248 9.01 -11.73 13.18
CA ALA A 248 8.90 -13.15 12.84
C ALA A 248 8.26 -13.38 11.47
N HIS A 249 7.20 -12.64 11.11
CA HIS A 249 6.61 -12.71 9.77
C HIS A 249 7.58 -12.24 8.68
N PHE A 250 8.38 -11.19 8.96
CA PHE A 250 9.42 -10.74 8.06
C PHE A 250 10.47 -11.83 7.80
N LEU A 251 10.96 -12.48 8.87
CA LEU A 251 11.91 -13.59 8.74
C LEU A 251 11.29 -14.79 8.00
N LEU A 252 10.01 -15.08 8.25
CA LEU A 252 9.28 -16.12 7.53
C LEU A 252 9.23 -15.83 6.02
N MET A 253 8.94 -14.58 5.62
CA MET A 253 9.03 -14.17 4.21
C MET A 253 10.43 -14.35 3.65
N GLU A 254 11.46 -14.00 4.42
CA GLU A 254 12.83 -14.14 3.96
C GLU A 254 13.21 -15.62 3.72
N ILE A 255 12.77 -16.51 4.60
CA ILE A 255 12.92 -17.97 4.50
C ILE A 255 12.16 -18.50 3.28
N MET A 256 10.87 -18.15 3.14
CA MET A 256 10.05 -18.59 2.00
C MET A 256 10.65 -18.14 0.66
N ALA A 257 11.10 -16.89 0.55
CA ALA A 257 11.75 -16.41 -0.65
C ALA A 257 13.12 -17.08 -0.92
N HIS A 258 13.81 -17.57 0.10
CA HIS A 258 15.07 -18.30 -0.09
C HIS A 258 14.85 -19.74 -0.58
N PHE A 259 13.79 -20.40 -0.12
CA PHE A 259 13.56 -21.83 -0.40
C PHE A 259 12.56 -22.11 -1.52
N PHE A 260 11.51 -21.29 -1.70
CA PHE A 260 10.39 -21.65 -2.57
C PHE A 260 10.45 -21.05 -3.97
N TYR A 261 11.07 -19.88 -4.16
CA TYR A 261 11.17 -19.22 -5.48
C TYR A 261 9.84 -18.99 -6.19
N SER A 262 8.74 -18.88 -5.42
CA SER A 262 7.38 -18.87 -5.96
C SER A 262 7.15 -17.72 -6.94
N SER A 263 7.74 -16.54 -6.69
CA SER A 263 7.59 -15.38 -7.57
C SER A 263 8.46 -15.49 -8.81
N ALA A 264 9.70 -15.97 -8.68
CA ALA A 264 10.57 -16.19 -9.84
C ALA A 264 10.01 -17.27 -10.78
N MET A 265 9.46 -18.34 -10.23
CA MET A 265 8.82 -19.40 -11.00
C MET A 265 7.58 -18.91 -11.76
N ALA A 266 6.88 -17.88 -11.25
CA ALA A 266 5.70 -17.29 -11.92
C ALA A 266 6.04 -16.60 -13.25
N GLU A 267 7.30 -16.18 -13.43
CA GLU A 267 7.76 -15.52 -14.66
C GLU A 267 8.08 -16.53 -15.78
N TRP A 268 8.18 -17.82 -15.47
CA TRP A 268 8.55 -18.84 -16.44
C TRP A 268 7.32 -19.47 -17.08
N ALA A 269 6.94 -18.98 -18.26
CA ALA A 269 5.76 -19.43 -19.00
C ALA A 269 5.68 -20.95 -19.22
N TRP A 270 6.82 -21.64 -19.28
CA TRP A 270 6.91 -23.09 -19.50
C TRP A 270 6.78 -23.93 -18.21
N MET A 271 6.78 -23.31 -17.03
CA MET A 271 6.78 -24.02 -15.75
C MET A 271 5.50 -24.85 -15.56
N GLY A 272 4.34 -24.27 -15.87
CA GLY A 272 3.05 -24.93 -15.70
C GLY A 272 2.90 -26.22 -16.52
N GLU A 273 3.58 -26.31 -17.67
CA GLU A 273 3.53 -27.49 -18.55
C GLU A 273 4.48 -28.62 -18.11
N ARG A 274 5.48 -28.31 -17.29
CA ARG A 274 6.51 -29.27 -16.86
C ARG A 274 6.26 -29.88 -15.48
N LEU A 275 5.46 -29.22 -14.65
CA LEU A 275 5.11 -29.72 -13.32
C LEU A 275 3.97 -30.73 -13.43
N ASP A 276 4.09 -31.83 -12.70
CA ASP A 276 2.95 -32.73 -12.47
C ASP A 276 1.90 -32.03 -11.58
N TYR A 277 0.68 -32.59 -11.54
CA TYR A 277 -0.43 -31.97 -10.82
C TYR A 277 -0.15 -31.74 -9.32
N ALA A 278 0.59 -32.62 -8.65
CA ALA A 278 0.90 -32.44 -7.24
C ALA A 278 1.90 -31.30 -7.04
N SER A 279 2.93 -31.22 -7.88
CA SER A 279 3.87 -30.10 -7.86
C SER A 279 3.21 -28.77 -8.21
N LEU A 280 2.26 -28.77 -9.15
CA LEU A 280 1.50 -27.57 -9.52
C LEU A 280 0.64 -27.08 -8.35
N LEU A 281 -0.02 -28.00 -7.64
CA LEU A 281 -0.78 -27.67 -6.43
C LEU A 281 0.14 -27.12 -5.32
N GLY A 282 1.28 -27.76 -5.09
CA GLY A 282 2.27 -27.28 -4.11
C GLY A 282 2.81 -25.89 -4.45
N TYR A 283 3.06 -25.64 -5.74
CA TYR A 283 3.47 -24.33 -6.24
C TYR A 283 2.39 -23.26 -6.04
N ALA A 284 1.13 -23.57 -6.39
CA ALA A 284 0.01 -22.66 -6.18
C ALA A 284 -0.15 -22.28 -4.70
N LEU A 285 -0.12 -23.26 -3.80
CA LEU A 285 -0.15 -23.03 -2.35
C LEU A 285 1.04 -22.18 -1.89
N SER A 286 2.24 -22.49 -2.38
CA SER A 286 3.45 -21.73 -2.03
C SER A 286 3.34 -20.27 -2.42
N LEU A 287 2.83 -19.98 -3.62
CA LEU A 287 2.60 -18.62 -4.11
C LEU A 287 1.55 -17.89 -3.25
N GLU A 288 0.42 -18.54 -2.96
CA GLU A 288 -0.64 -17.98 -2.11
C GLU A 288 -0.15 -17.65 -0.70
N PHE A 289 0.61 -18.56 -0.07
CA PHE A 289 1.20 -18.31 1.24
C PHE A 289 2.25 -17.20 1.19
N ASN A 290 3.03 -17.08 0.10
CA ASN A 290 4.01 -16.01 -0.05
C ASN A 290 3.31 -14.64 -0.03
N TYR A 291 2.23 -14.48 -0.80
CA TYR A 291 1.40 -13.28 -0.74
C TYR A 291 0.81 -13.08 0.65
N TYR A 292 0.16 -14.10 1.22
CA TYR A 292 -0.46 -13.98 2.54
C TYR A 292 0.52 -13.52 3.63
N VAL A 293 1.73 -14.08 3.68
CA VAL A 293 2.72 -13.69 4.72
C VAL A 293 3.28 -12.29 4.44
N CYS A 294 3.37 -11.84 3.18
CA CYS A 294 3.68 -10.45 2.83
C CYS A 294 2.68 -9.49 3.48
N TYR A 295 1.38 -9.73 3.30
CA TYR A 295 0.31 -8.93 3.91
C TYR A 295 0.25 -9.05 5.43
N LEU A 296 0.54 -10.24 5.96
CA LEU A 296 0.63 -10.44 7.41
C LEU A 296 1.75 -9.59 8.03
N PHE A 297 2.84 -9.35 7.29
CA PHE A 297 3.87 -8.41 7.69
C PHE A 297 3.45 -6.95 7.47
N THR A 298 3.07 -6.54 6.25
CA THR A 298 2.81 -5.13 5.93
C THR A 298 1.69 -4.56 6.80
N TYR A 299 0.53 -5.22 6.82
CA TYR A 299 -0.66 -4.79 7.57
C TYR A 299 -0.48 -5.04 9.06
N GLY A 300 0.19 -6.12 9.43
CA GLY A 300 0.52 -6.42 10.82
C GLY A 300 1.47 -5.39 11.44
N PHE A 301 2.50 -4.96 10.71
CA PHE A 301 3.50 -4.02 11.19
C PHE A 301 2.92 -2.62 11.30
N ALA A 302 2.22 -2.15 10.27
CA ALA A 302 1.46 -0.90 10.31
C ALA A 302 0.47 -0.87 11.50
N GLY A 303 -0.25 -1.97 11.71
CA GLY A 303 -1.18 -2.12 12.83
C GLY A 303 -0.51 -2.19 14.20
N ALA A 304 0.68 -2.77 14.30
CA ALA A 304 1.45 -2.78 15.54
C ALA A 304 1.87 -1.36 15.93
N LEU A 305 2.32 -0.55 14.97
CA LEU A 305 2.69 0.85 15.18
C LEU A 305 1.46 1.68 15.58
N ALA A 306 0.36 1.59 14.82
CA ALA A 306 -0.86 2.32 15.11
C ALA A 306 -1.45 1.95 16.49
N LYS A 307 -1.43 0.66 16.86
CA LYS A 307 -1.89 0.23 18.18
C LYS A 307 -1.01 0.71 19.33
N ALA A 308 0.29 0.88 19.12
CA ALA A 308 1.17 1.50 20.12
C ALA A 308 0.75 2.95 20.43
N GLU A 309 0.11 3.61 19.47
CA GLU A 309 -0.47 4.96 19.60
C GLU A 309 -1.93 4.95 20.09
N GLY A 310 -2.53 3.76 20.27
CA GLY A 310 -3.93 3.62 20.66
C GLY A 310 -4.92 3.73 19.50
N MET A 311 -4.48 3.51 18.26
CA MET A 311 -5.34 3.46 17.07
C MET A 311 -5.52 2.01 16.60
N ASP A 312 -6.77 1.64 16.34
CA ASP A 312 -7.20 0.33 15.87
C ASP A 312 -7.53 0.40 14.37
N ILE A 313 -6.54 0.12 13.54
CA ILE A 313 -6.72 0.04 12.09
C ILE A 313 -7.43 -1.27 11.68
N PRO A 314 -7.92 -1.38 10.42
CA PRO A 314 -8.42 -2.65 9.89
C PRO A 314 -7.42 -3.79 10.09
N GLY A 315 -7.93 -4.97 10.46
CA GLY A 315 -7.10 -6.14 10.75
C GLY A 315 -6.49 -6.76 9.50
N THR A 316 -5.49 -7.61 9.72
CA THR A 316 -4.93 -8.48 8.68
C THR A 316 -5.95 -9.49 8.19
N ALA A 317 -5.82 -9.92 6.93
CA ALA A 317 -6.63 -11.00 6.37
C ALA A 317 -6.59 -12.29 7.22
N PRO A 318 -7.66 -13.09 7.24
CA PRO A 318 -7.61 -14.43 7.80
C PRO A 318 -6.66 -15.32 6.99
N CYS A 319 -6.20 -16.41 7.59
CA CYS A 319 -5.34 -17.38 6.92
C CYS A 319 -5.94 -17.83 5.58
N ILE A 320 -5.14 -17.76 4.51
CA ILE A 320 -5.56 -18.10 3.14
C ILE A 320 -6.12 -19.53 3.05
N ALA A 321 -5.55 -20.48 3.81
CA ALA A 321 -6.04 -21.85 3.87
C ALA A 321 -7.44 -22.02 4.51
N ARG A 322 -7.99 -20.97 5.16
CA ARG A 322 -9.35 -20.96 5.71
C ARG A 322 -10.37 -20.30 4.77
N LEU A 323 -9.90 -19.65 3.71
CA LEU A 323 -10.75 -18.98 2.72
C LEU A 323 -11.26 -20.02 1.72
N HIS A 324 -12.50 -20.46 1.92
CA HIS A 324 -13.15 -21.49 1.09
C HIS A 324 -14.23 -20.91 0.15
N ARG A 325 -14.49 -19.59 0.21
CA ARG A 325 -15.43 -18.89 -0.68
C ARG A 325 -14.76 -17.69 -1.30
N CYS A 326 -14.93 -17.52 -2.61
CA CYS A 326 -14.45 -16.33 -3.33
C CYS A 326 -15.03 -15.04 -2.72
N SER A 327 -16.29 -15.05 -2.28
CA SER A 327 -16.89 -13.88 -1.62
C SER A 327 -16.27 -13.54 -0.27
N GLN A 328 -15.72 -14.51 0.45
CA GLN A 328 -14.95 -14.25 1.67
C GLN A 328 -13.55 -13.74 1.34
N PHE A 329 -12.91 -14.30 0.32
CA PHE A 329 -11.63 -13.81 -0.18
C PHE A 329 -11.71 -12.31 -0.50
N TRP A 330 -12.62 -11.89 -1.39
CA TRP A 330 -12.77 -10.47 -1.76
C TRP A 330 -13.25 -9.53 -0.64
N ARG A 331 -13.75 -10.07 0.47
CA ARG A 331 -14.21 -9.27 1.60
C ARG A 331 -13.15 -9.07 2.67
N TYR A 332 -12.21 -10.01 2.79
CA TYR A 332 -11.29 -10.08 3.92
C TYR A 332 -9.82 -10.18 3.51
N PHE A 333 -9.52 -10.42 2.24
CA PHE A 333 -8.18 -10.45 1.70
C PHE A 333 -7.92 -9.17 0.91
N ASP A 334 -6.88 -8.44 1.32
CA ASP A 334 -6.60 -7.05 0.93
C ASP A 334 -7.80 -6.10 1.17
#